data_AF-A0A368CE29-F1
#
_entry.id   AF-A0A368CE29-F1
#
_cell.length_a   1.000
_cell.length_b   1.000
_cell.length_c   1.000
_cell.angle_alpha   90.00
_cell.angle_beta   90.00
_cell.angle_gamma   90.00
#
_symmetry.space_group_name_H-M   'P 1'
#
loop_
_entity.id
_entity.type
_entity.pdbx_description
1 polymer ?
#
loop_
_entity_poly.entity_id
_entity_poly.type
_entity_poly.pdbx_seq_one_letter_code
_entity_poly.pdbx_strand_id
1 'polypeptide(L)' 'MPEPDFPADTEDAKKLSDADQARVDAFLERGVNSVERKPFKPLFLIFLLMAVVAAFSLLSQGIAQWAGIY' A
#
# COMPACT_ATOMS: atom_id res chain seq x y z
N MET A 1 34.61 -5.69 34.36
CA MET A 1 33.50 -6.06 33.46
C MET A 1 33.72 -5.28 32.18
N PRO A 2 34.27 -5.89 31.11
CA PRO A 2 34.35 -5.25 29.81
C PRO A 2 32.97 -5.28 29.15
N GLU A 3 32.59 -4.19 28.48
CA GLU A 3 31.35 -4.10 27.70
C GLU A 3 31.34 -5.13 26.56
N PRO A 4 30.17 -5.68 26.18
CA PRO A 4 30.10 -6.59 25.04
C PRO A 4 30.36 -5.80 23.75
N ASP A 5 31.49 -6.11 23.11
CA ASP A 5 31.79 -5.70 21.73
C ASP A 5 30.67 -6.25 20.82
N PHE A 6 29.85 -5.35 20.27
CA PHE A 6 28.96 -5.68 19.17
C PHE A 6 29.70 -5.40 17.85
N PRO A 7 30.22 -6.41 17.14
CA PRO A 7 30.67 -6.20 15.78
C PRO A 7 29.45 -5.93 14.89
N ALA A 8 29.36 -4.70 14.40
CA ALA A 8 28.51 -4.35 13.27
C ALA A 8 29.21 -4.88 12.00
N ASP A 9 28.58 -5.86 11.35
CA ASP A 9 28.51 -6.11 9.89
C ASP A 9 27.94 -7.53 9.67
N THR A 10 26.65 -7.66 9.35
CA THR A 10 26.13 -7.99 8.00
C THR A 10 26.81 -9.19 7.34
N GLU A 11 26.10 -10.32 7.30
CA GLU A 11 26.01 -11.32 6.20
C GLU A 11 25.29 -12.61 6.71
N ASP A 12 25.35 -12.89 8.02
CA ASP A 12 24.66 -14.03 8.66
C ASP A 12 23.59 -13.56 9.66
N ALA A 13 22.59 -12.82 9.18
CA ALA A 13 21.37 -12.64 9.95
C ALA A 13 20.72 -14.03 10.11
N LYS A 14 21.06 -14.71 11.21
CA LYS A 14 20.69 -16.09 11.59
C LYS A 14 19.43 -16.58 10.86
N LYS A 15 19.64 -17.34 9.78
CA LYS A 15 18.55 -18.02 9.06
C LYS A 15 17.76 -18.82 10.08
N LEU A 16 16.44 -18.65 10.08
CA LEU A 16 15.56 -19.38 10.99
C LEU A 16 15.80 -20.88 10.84
N SER A 17 15.70 -21.62 11.97
CA SER A 17 15.65 -23.08 11.89
C SER A 17 14.44 -23.50 11.05
N ASP A 18 14.48 -24.65 10.41
CA ASP A 18 13.37 -25.11 9.56
C ASP A 18 12.04 -25.17 10.33
N ALA A 19 12.09 -25.51 11.62
CA ALA A 19 10.93 -25.52 12.51
C ALA A 19 10.38 -24.12 12.80
N ASP A 20 11.25 -23.12 12.95
CA ASP A 20 10.85 -21.73 13.17
C ASP A 20 10.33 -21.11 11.87
N GLN A 21 10.94 -21.44 10.73
CA GLN A 21 10.47 -21.03 9.41
C GLN A 21 9.05 -21.57 9.13
N ALA A 22 8.81 -22.85 9.41
CA ALA A 22 7.48 -23.44 9.25
C ALA A 22 6.40 -22.77 10.12
N ARG A 23 6.77 -22.27 11.31
CA ARG A 23 5.85 -21.49 12.16
C ARG A 23 5.54 -20.12 11.58
N VAL A 24 6.53 -19.46 10.98
CA VAL A 24 6.36 -18.18 10.29
C VAL A 24 5.47 -18.35 9.05
N ASP A 25 5.75 -19.34 8.22
CA ASP A 25 4.98 -19.60 7.00
C ASP A 25 3.51 -19.90 7.36
N ALA A 26 3.28 -20.79 8.32
CA ALA A 26 1.94 -21.09 8.82
C ALA A 26 1.24 -19.87 9.45
N PHE A 27 1.97 -18.86 9.93
CA PHE A 27 1.40 -17.62 10.44
C PHE A 27 1.05 -16.63 9.31
N LEU A 28 1.91 -16.51 8.29
CA LEU A 28 1.69 -15.65 7.12
C LEU A 28 0.51 -16.13 6.26
N GLU A 29 0.25 -17.43 6.24
CA GLU A 29 -0.91 -18.01 5.54
C GLU A 29 -2.26 -17.81 6.27
N ARG A 30 -2.25 -17.29 7.51
CA ARG A 30 -3.47 -17.13 8.31
C ARG A 30 -4.04 -15.71 8.25
N GLY A 31 -5.37 -15.65 8.32
CA GLY A 31 -6.12 -14.43 8.59
C GLY A 31 -5.92 -13.35 7.52
N VAL A 32 -5.63 -12.13 7.95
CA VAL A 32 -5.45 -10.97 7.06
C VAL A 32 -4.13 -10.99 6.27
N ASN A 33 -3.21 -11.91 6.57
CA ASN A 33 -1.90 -12.00 5.93
C ASN A 33 -1.92 -12.82 4.64
N SER A 34 -2.89 -13.72 4.45
CA SER A 34 -3.07 -14.52 3.23
C SER A 34 -3.92 -13.85 2.15
N VAL A 35 -4.20 -12.56 2.30
CA VAL A 35 -5.00 -11.82 1.32
C VAL A 35 -4.16 -11.54 0.08
N GLU A 36 -4.60 -12.04 -1.07
CA GLU A 36 -4.05 -11.69 -2.38
C GLU A 36 -4.22 -10.19 -2.60
N ARG A 37 -3.11 -9.44 -2.57
CA ARG A 37 -3.13 -7.99 -2.76
C ARG A 37 -3.12 -7.70 -4.25
N LYS A 38 -4.25 -7.19 -4.76
CA LYS A 38 -4.30 -6.63 -6.11
C LYS A 38 -3.18 -5.58 -6.25
N PRO A 39 -2.37 -5.61 -7.32
CA PRO A 39 -1.28 -4.66 -7.49
C PRO A 39 -1.82 -3.24 -7.47
N PHE A 40 -1.14 -2.37 -6.73
CA PHE A 40 -1.49 -0.95 -6.64
C PHE A 40 -1.30 -0.31 -8.02
N LYS A 41 -2.35 0.34 -8.55
CA LYS A 41 -2.36 0.98 -9.87
C LYS A 41 -2.45 2.51 -9.71
N PRO A 42 -1.36 3.20 -9.32
CA PRO A 42 -1.40 4.62 -8.94
C PRO A 42 -1.91 5.53 -10.07
N LEU A 43 -1.45 5.29 -11.31
CA LEU A 43 -1.86 6.09 -12.46
C LEU A 43 -3.37 5.98 -12.75
N PHE A 44 -3.95 4.79 -12.58
CA PHE A 44 -5.38 4.58 -12.75
C PHE A 44 -6.19 5.36 -11.71
N LEU A 45 -5.73 5.38 -10.45
CA LEU A 45 -6.40 6.12 -9.39
C LEU A 45 -6.36 7.63 -9.63
N ILE A 46 -5.22 8.16 -10.09
CA ILE A 46 -5.08 9.57 -10.48
C ILE A 46 -6.02 9.91 -11.64
N PHE A 47 -6.05 9.07 -12.67
CA PHE A 47 -6.93 9.28 -13.81
C PHE A 47 -8.41 9.28 -13.40
N LEU A 48 -8.82 8.32 -12.57
CA LEU A 48 -10.18 8.23 -12.05
C LEU A 48 -10.55 9.49 -11.24
N LEU A 49 -9.65 9.95 -10.37
CA LEU A 49 -9.85 11.20 -9.61
C LEU A 49 -10.06 12.39 -10.54
N MET A 50 -9.17 12.58 -11.52
CA MET A 50 -9.25 13.66 -12.50
C MET A 50 -10.57 13.61 -13.28
N ALA A 51 -10.99 12.42 -13.71
CA ALA A 51 -12.25 12.22 -14.44
C ALA A 51 -13.46 12.64 -13.61
N VAL A 52 -13.53 12.23 -12.34
CA VAL A 52 -14.64 12.59 -11.43
C VAL A 52 -14.67 14.09 -11.17
N VAL A 53 -13.53 14.71 -10.87
CA VAL A 53 -13.44 16.16 -10.61
C VAL A 53 -13.81 16.96 -11.85
N ALA A 54 -13.33 16.56 -13.02
CA ALA A 54 -13.67 17.22 -14.29
C ALA A 54 -15.17 17.10 -14.60
N ALA A 55 -15.75 15.92 -14.41
CA ALA A 55 -17.18 15.69 -14.64
C ALA A 55 -18.04 16.58 -13.74
N PHE A 56 -17.74 16.66 -12.44
CA PHE A 56 -18.47 17.54 -11.52
C PHE A 56 -18.25 19.02 -11.81
N SER A 57 -17.04 19.40 -12.24
CA SER A 57 -16.74 20.78 -12.64
C SER A 57 -17.58 21.18 -13.85
N LEU A 58 -17.64 20.34 -14.89
CA LEU A 58 -18.45 20.57 -16.08
C LEU A 58 -19.96 20.56 -15.77
N LEU A 59 -20.41 19.64 -14.92
CA LEU A 59 -21.82 19.58 -14.49
C LEU A 59 -22.20 20.86 -13.73
N SER A 60 -21.38 21.31 -12.79
CA SER A 60 -21.62 22.53 -12.03
C SER A 60 -21.69 23.75 -12.93
N GLN A 61 -20.76 23.87 -13.87
CA GLN A 61 -20.76 24.95 -14.87
C GLN A 61 -22.01 24.90 -15.75
N GLY A 62 -22.41 23.72 -16.23
CA GLY A 62 -23.62 23.53 -17.03
C GLY A 62 -24.88 24.00 -16.30
N ILE A 63 -25.00 23.64 -15.02
CA ILE A 63 -26.12 24.09 -14.18
C ILE A 63 -26.07 25.61 -13.97
N ALA A 64 -24.91 26.19 -13.69
CA ALA A 64 -24.76 27.64 -13.51
C ALA A 64 -25.17 28.42 -14.77
N GLN A 65 -24.75 27.94 -15.94
CA GLN A 65 -25.12 28.52 -17.23
C GLN A 65 -26.64 28.44 -17.49
N TRP A 66 -27.29 27.32 -17.18
CA TRP A 66 -28.75 27.20 -17.30
C TRP A 66 -29.52 28.07 -16.31
N ALA A 67 -28.95 28.29 -15.12
CA ALA A 67 -29.51 29.19 -14.12
C ALA A 67 -29.30 30.68 -14.45
N GLY A 68 -28.55 31.01 -15.51
CA GLY A 68 -28.24 32.39 -15.92
C GLY A 68 -27.24 33.09 -14.99
N ILE A 69 -26.45 32.33 -14.24
CA ILE A 69 -25.42 32.83 -13.34
C ILE A 69 -24.10 32.86 -14.13
N TYR A 70 -23.55 34.07 -14.32
CA TYR A 70 -22.26 34.31 -14.99
C TYR A 70 -21.28 34.95 -14.03
#